data_AF-A0A084VYV5-F1
#
_entry.id   AF-A0A084VYV5-F1
#
_cell.length_a   1.000
_cell.length_b   1.000
_cell.length_c   1.000
_cell.angle_alpha   90.00
_cell.angle_beta   90.00
_cell.angle_gamma   90.00
#
_symmetry.space_group_name_H-M   'P 1'
#
loop_
_entity.id
_entity.type
_entity.pdbx_description
1 polymer ?
#
loop_
_entity_poly.entity_id
_entity_poly.type
_entity_poly.pdbx_seq_one_letter_code
_entity_poly.pdbx_strand_id
1 'polypeptide(L)'
;MGCCCCLNVSYHLIVNLFDRFSESIRDVVYCRCRKELEVQSEGSEQYKPVIVQPNPAVEESINPSVRPTLVLANKPRYVVINDTVELEPFFYDIDRRYSELLLKDRPAGTCLVRPFKLKHEHIRYILSIRACGTYFHLFIRHAGHNGMYALGLEKQPEKRFKFPTDIVRYYQLHALECTRATMTVKLQLIPLQLSDLAPKDGELS
;
A
#
# COMPACT_ATOMS: atom_id res chain seq x y z
N MET A 1 -50.74 -21.98 -18.06
CA MET A 1 -49.31 -21.92 -17.70
C MET A 1 -48.74 -20.62 -18.24
N GLY A 2 -48.29 -19.72 -17.38
CA GLY A 2 -47.69 -18.43 -17.77
C GLY A 2 -47.21 -17.74 -16.51
N CYS A 3 -45.92 -17.91 -16.21
CA CYS A 3 -45.24 -17.41 -15.02
C CYS A 3 -44.93 -15.92 -15.20
N CYS A 4 -45.53 -15.04 -14.39
CA CYS A 4 -45.14 -13.63 -14.26
C CYS A 4 -44.27 -13.46 -13.01
N CYS A 5 -42.95 -13.61 -13.16
CA CYS A 5 -42.00 -13.18 -12.14
C CYS A 5 -41.62 -11.71 -12.39
N CYS A 6 -42.39 -10.78 -11.81
CA CYS A 6 -42.01 -9.38 -11.77
C CYS A 6 -40.89 -9.20 -10.72
N LEU A 7 -39.66 -8.97 -11.20
CA LEU A 7 -38.52 -8.55 -10.38
C LEU A 7 -38.79 -7.13 -9.84
N ASN A 8 -39.28 -7.04 -8.61
CA ASN A 8 -39.39 -5.76 -7.91
C ASN A 8 -38.03 -5.43 -7.30
N VAL A 9 -37.16 -4.79 -8.08
CA VAL A 9 -35.83 -4.38 -7.62
C VAL A 9 -35.98 -3.14 -6.74
N SER A 10 -35.59 -3.25 -5.48
CA SER A 10 -35.66 -2.15 -4.51
C SER A 10 -34.89 -0.92 -5.03
N TYR A 11 -35.58 0.23 -5.10
CA TYR A 11 -34.99 1.51 -5.51
C TYR A 11 -33.71 1.84 -4.72
N HIS A 12 -33.66 1.51 -3.43
CA HIS A 12 -32.46 1.69 -2.60
C HIS A 12 -31.27 0.84 -3.05
N LEU A 13 -31.53 -0.34 -3.62
CA LEU A 13 -30.48 -1.19 -4.18
C LEU A 13 -29.92 -0.56 -5.46
N ILE A 14 -30.79 -0.02 -6.32
CA ILE A 14 -30.41 0.64 -7.57
C ILE A 14 -29.62 1.91 -7.27
N VAL A 15 -30.06 2.73 -6.32
CA VAL A 15 -29.35 3.95 -5.93
C VAL A 15 -27.98 3.63 -5.33
N ASN A 16 -27.90 2.67 -4.40
CA ASN A 16 -26.62 2.27 -3.82
C ASN A 16 -25.67 1.63 -4.84
N LEU A 17 -26.22 0.90 -5.81
CA LEU A 17 -25.45 0.34 -6.91
C LEU A 17 -24.94 1.47 -7.82
N PHE A 18 -25.82 2.41 -8.19
CA PHE A 18 -25.48 3.55 -9.04
C PHE A 18 -24.45 4.47 -8.38
N ASP A 19 -24.52 4.70 -7.07
CA ASP A 19 -23.55 5.52 -6.33
C ASP A 19 -22.15 4.88 -6.40
N ARG A 20 -22.05 3.55 -6.19
CA ARG A 20 -20.79 2.79 -6.33
C ARG A 20 -20.26 2.75 -7.76
N PHE A 21 -21.16 2.64 -8.74
CA PHE A 21 -20.76 2.62 -10.15
C PHE A 21 -20.39 4.00 -10.68
N SER A 22 -21.00 5.08 -10.17
CA SER A 22 -20.71 6.44 -10.61
C SER A 22 -19.31 6.90 -10.19
N GLU A 23 -18.85 6.52 -8.99
CA GLU A 23 -17.45 6.69 -8.57
C GLU A 23 -16.51 5.93 -9.52
N SER A 24 -16.85 4.67 -9.84
CA SER A 24 -16.04 3.83 -10.73
C SER A 24 -15.98 4.34 -12.19
N ILE A 25 -17.07 4.93 -12.71
CA ILE A 25 -17.12 5.50 -14.07
C ILE A 25 -16.35 6.82 -14.13
N ARG A 26 -16.44 7.63 -13.09
CA ARG A 26 -15.65 8.87 -12.98
C ARG A 26 -14.15 8.56 -12.98
N ASP A 27 -13.72 7.48 -12.34
CA ASP A 27 -12.33 6.98 -12.37
C ASP A 27 -11.88 6.54 -13.79
N VAL A 28 -12.77 5.94 -14.59
CA VAL A 28 -12.47 5.56 -15.99
C VAL A 28 -12.31 6.80 -16.89
N VAL A 29 -13.13 7.84 -16.67
CA VAL A 29 -13.06 9.08 -17.47
C VAL A 29 -11.82 9.90 -17.12
N TYR A 30 -11.44 10.02 -15.84
CA TYR A 30 -10.23 10.74 -15.43
C TYR A 30 -8.94 10.02 -15.87
N CYS A 31 -8.89 8.68 -15.83
CA CYS A 31 -7.74 7.92 -16.33
C CYS A 31 -7.54 8.05 -17.86
N ARG A 32 -8.63 8.26 -18.62
CA ARG A 32 -8.55 8.38 -20.08
C ARG A 32 -8.00 9.73 -20.54
N CYS A 33 -8.33 10.82 -19.84
CA CYS A 33 -7.84 12.16 -20.19
C CYS A 33 -6.32 12.34 -20.03
N ARG A 34 -5.65 11.55 -19.18
CA ARG A 34 -4.20 11.67 -18.98
C ARG A 34 -3.36 10.94 -20.03
N LYS A 35 -3.90 9.88 -20.65
CA LYS A 35 -3.20 9.13 -21.72
C LYS A 35 -2.99 9.95 -23.00
N GLU A 36 -3.79 10.97 -23.24
CA GLU A 36 -3.66 11.83 -24.43
C GLU A 36 -2.62 12.95 -24.25
N LEU A 37 -2.23 13.29 -23.02
CA LEU A 37 -1.27 14.36 -22.72
C LEU A 37 0.19 13.88 -22.62
N GLU A 38 0.43 12.59 -22.35
CA GLU A 38 1.79 12.04 -22.17
C GLU A 38 2.48 11.62 -23.48
N VAL A 39 1.84 11.76 -24.65
CA VAL A 39 2.42 11.40 -25.97
C VAL A 39 3.38 12.48 -26.53
N GLN A 40 3.58 13.62 -25.84
CA GLN A 40 4.34 14.75 -26.41
C GLN A 40 5.63 15.17 -25.68
N SER A 41 6.14 14.41 -24.71
CA SER A 41 7.34 14.87 -23.98
C SER A 41 8.36 13.77 -23.70
N GLU A 42 8.93 13.18 -24.75
CA GLU A 42 10.19 12.44 -24.67
C GLU A 42 11.37 13.38 -24.96
N GLY A 43 12.33 13.45 -24.04
CA GLY A 43 13.56 14.24 -24.23
C GLY A 43 14.57 14.08 -23.11
N SER A 44 15.51 13.15 -23.33
CA SER A 44 16.94 13.24 -22.96
C SER A 44 17.33 13.31 -21.47
N GLU A 45 18.06 12.30 -20.96
CA GLU A 45 19.53 12.29 -20.97
C GLU A 45 20.12 11.08 -20.23
N GLN A 46 21.28 10.70 -20.74
CA GLN A 46 21.94 9.41 -20.66
C GLN A 46 23.17 9.50 -19.75
N TYR A 47 23.26 8.66 -18.72
CA TYR A 47 24.49 8.53 -17.92
C TYR A 47 24.97 7.06 -17.87
N LYS A 48 26.11 6.83 -18.54
CA LYS A 48 26.96 5.63 -18.43
C LYS A 48 27.89 5.78 -17.22
N PRO A 49 28.16 4.73 -16.43
CA PRO A 49 29.29 4.73 -15.51
C PRO A 49 30.56 4.15 -16.16
N VAL A 50 31.69 4.78 -15.82
CA VAL A 50 33.06 4.52 -16.29
C VAL A 50 33.66 3.30 -15.55
N ILE A 51 34.43 2.47 -16.27
CA ILE A 51 35.25 1.37 -15.76
C ILE A 51 36.71 1.65 -16.15
N VAL A 52 37.68 1.14 -15.36
CA VAL A 52 39.15 0.93 -15.57
C VAL A 52 40.02 1.85 -14.68
N GLN A 53 41.09 1.48 -13.94
CA GLN A 53 41.85 0.26 -13.53
C GLN A 53 42.91 0.73 -12.46
N PRO A 54 43.53 -0.13 -11.63
CA PRO A 54 44.82 0.16 -10.98
C PRO A 54 46.00 -0.62 -11.62
N ASN A 55 47.13 0.07 -11.80
CA ASN A 55 48.39 -0.41 -12.41
C ASN A 55 49.43 -0.93 -11.37
N PRO A 56 50.55 -1.56 -11.81
CA PRO A 56 51.22 -2.67 -11.11
C PRO A 56 52.62 -2.40 -10.49
N ALA A 57 53.21 -3.47 -9.93
CA ALA A 57 54.62 -3.75 -9.55
C ALA A 57 55.01 -3.41 -8.08
N VAL A 58 55.76 -4.20 -7.30
CA VAL A 58 56.88 -5.14 -7.60
C VAL A 58 57.13 -6.15 -6.43
N GLU A 59 57.64 -7.37 -6.76
CA GLU A 59 58.62 -8.29 -6.08
C GLU A 59 58.38 -8.84 -4.64
N GLU A 60 58.77 -10.06 -4.20
CA GLU A 60 59.23 -11.35 -4.76
C GLU A 60 59.36 -12.35 -3.56
N SER A 61 59.00 -13.65 -3.69
CA SER A 61 59.65 -14.85 -3.06
C SER A 61 58.78 -16.15 -2.95
N ILE A 62 59.01 -17.06 -3.91
CA ILE A 62 59.31 -18.51 -3.85
C ILE A 62 58.45 -19.53 -3.01
N ASN A 63 57.70 -20.36 -3.77
CA ASN A 63 57.44 -21.84 -3.68
C ASN A 63 56.21 -22.48 -2.98
N PRO A 64 55.75 -23.67 -3.48
CA PRO A 64 54.35 -23.88 -3.84
C PRO A 64 53.62 -24.92 -2.97
N SER A 65 52.33 -24.71 -2.73
CA SER A 65 51.43 -25.78 -2.31
C SER A 65 50.08 -25.64 -3.02
N VAL A 66 49.88 -26.52 -3.98
CA VAL A 66 48.66 -26.62 -4.78
C VAL A 66 47.54 -27.20 -3.91
N ARG A 67 46.54 -26.38 -3.60
CA ARG A 67 45.15 -26.83 -3.41
C ARG A 67 44.24 -25.78 -4.06
N PRO A 68 43.50 -26.11 -5.14
CA PRO A 68 42.49 -25.20 -5.67
C PRO A 68 41.30 -25.23 -4.71
N THR A 69 41.29 -24.31 -3.75
CA THR A 69 40.05 -23.95 -3.05
C THR A 69 39.17 -23.31 -4.11
N LEU A 70 38.17 -24.04 -4.58
CA LEU A 70 37.11 -23.50 -5.43
C LEU A 70 36.37 -22.44 -4.62
N VAL A 71 36.85 -21.20 -4.70
CA VAL A 71 36.15 -20.04 -4.18
C VAL A 71 34.91 -19.89 -5.05
N LEU A 72 33.78 -20.37 -4.54
CA LEU A 72 32.46 -20.16 -5.12
C LEU A 72 32.06 -18.68 -4.91
N ALA A 73 32.83 -17.75 -5.49
CA ALA A 73 32.59 -16.32 -5.44
C ALA A 73 31.67 -15.93 -6.59
N ASN A 74 30.40 -16.33 -6.49
CA ASN A 74 29.27 -15.64 -7.12
C ASN A 74 27.97 -16.16 -6.49
N LYS A 75 27.89 -16.08 -5.15
CA LYS A 75 26.60 -16.20 -4.48
C LYS A 75 25.91 -14.85 -4.66
N PRO A 76 24.77 -14.75 -5.36
CA PRO A 76 23.99 -13.53 -5.36
C PRO A 76 23.75 -13.16 -3.89
N ARG A 77 24.20 -11.96 -3.50
CA ARG A 77 23.82 -11.39 -2.22
C ARG A 77 22.33 -11.11 -2.34
N TYR A 78 21.51 -12.06 -1.90
CA TYR A 78 20.10 -11.80 -1.69
C TYR A 78 20.02 -10.68 -0.65
N VAL A 79 19.79 -9.46 -1.11
CA VAL A 79 19.35 -8.38 -0.24
C VAL A 79 17.92 -8.74 0.09
N VAL A 80 17.75 -9.40 1.23
CA VAL A 80 16.45 -9.61 1.84
C VAL A 80 15.93 -8.20 2.18
N ILE A 81 15.13 -7.61 1.30
CA ILE A 81 14.43 -6.35 1.57
C ILE A 81 13.25 -6.72 2.47
N ASN A 82 13.53 -7.04 3.75
CA ASN A 82 12.51 -7.28 4.76
C ASN A 82 11.93 -5.94 5.23
N ASP A 83 11.17 -5.30 4.35
CA ASP A 83 10.18 -4.30 4.76
C ASP A 83 8.80 -4.77 4.28
N THR A 84 8.48 -5.98 4.71
CA THR A 84 7.21 -6.64 4.43
C THR A 84 6.23 -6.18 5.50
N VAL A 85 5.35 -5.24 5.12
CA VAL A 85 4.21 -4.81 5.95
C VAL A 85 3.41 -6.01 6.50
N GLU A 86 3.46 -7.15 5.81
CA GLU A 86 2.86 -8.43 6.21
C GLU A 86 3.39 -9.02 7.53
N LEU A 87 4.57 -8.59 7.98
CA LEU A 87 5.14 -9.00 9.28
C LEU A 87 4.78 -8.03 10.42
N GLU A 88 4.16 -6.90 10.12
CA GLU A 88 3.80 -5.91 11.12
C GLU A 88 2.54 -6.34 11.90
N PRO A 89 2.46 -6.02 13.20
CA PRO A 89 1.36 -6.46 14.06
C PRO A 89 -0.01 -5.87 13.68
N PHE A 90 -0.01 -4.78 12.91
CA PHE A 90 -1.20 -4.12 12.39
C PHE A 90 -1.61 -4.62 11.00
N PHE A 91 -0.92 -5.63 10.46
CA PHE A 91 -1.30 -6.27 9.20
C PHE A 91 -2.23 -7.45 9.46
N TYR A 92 -3.32 -7.50 8.70
CA TYR A 92 -4.30 -8.57 8.75
C TYR A 92 -4.70 -8.99 7.34
N ASP A 93 -4.56 -10.28 7.02
CA ASP A 93 -5.07 -10.86 5.78
C ASP A 93 -6.59 -11.08 5.87
N ILE A 94 -7.33 -9.98 5.78
CA ILE A 94 -8.78 -9.94 5.91
C ILE A 94 -9.41 -9.07 4.83
N ASP A 95 -10.70 -9.26 4.58
CA ASP A 95 -11.45 -8.36 3.71
C ASP A 95 -11.92 -7.09 4.43
N ARG A 96 -12.59 -6.23 3.65
CA ARG A 96 -13.18 -4.99 4.14
C ARG A 96 -14.14 -5.22 5.30
N ARG A 97 -15.06 -6.19 5.19
CA ARG A 97 -16.12 -6.40 6.16
C ARG A 97 -15.54 -6.84 7.50
N TYR A 98 -14.59 -7.76 7.48
CA TYR A 98 -13.87 -8.17 8.68
C TYR A 98 -13.02 -7.04 9.28
N SER A 99 -12.41 -6.19 8.44
CA SER A 99 -11.67 -5.03 8.96
C SER A 99 -12.57 -4.04 9.71
N GLU A 100 -13.77 -3.78 9.20
CA GLU A 100 -14.75 -2.91 9.88
C GLU A 100 -15.22 -3.54 11.20
N LEU A 101 -15.33 -4.88 11.27
CA LEU A 101 -15.67 -5.60 12.49
C LEU A 101 -14.57 -5.48 13.56
N LEU A 102 -13.29 -5.65 13.19
CA LEU A 102 -12.16 -5.51 14.14
C LEU A 102 -12.00 -4.07 14.65
N LEU A 103 -12.32 -3.10 13.79
CA LEU A 103 -12.29 -1.67 14.10
C LEU A 103 -13.58 -1.18 14.76
N LYS A 104 -14.58 -2.04 14.92
CA LYS A 104 -15.84 -1.70 15.57
C LYS A 104 -15.58 -1.39 17.05
N ASP A 105 -16.29 -0.38 17.56
CA ASP A 105 -16.19 0.09 18.95
C ASP A 105 -14.77 0.48 19.44
N ARG A 106 -13.81 0.62 18.50
CA ARG A 106 -12.48 1.17 18.76
C ARG A 106 -12.47 2.71 18.67
N PRO A 107 -11.49 3.38 19.30
CA PRO A 107 -11.32 4.82 19.17
C PRO A 107 -11.17 5.28 17.71
N ALA A 108 -11.56 6.52 17.44
CA ALA A 108 -11.25 7.15 16.15
C ALA A 108 -9.73 7.26 15.98
N GLY A 109 -9.23 6.94 14.80
CA GLY A 109 -7.81 6.82 14.51
C GLY A 109 -7.29 5.38 14.52
N THR A 110 -8.00 4.44 15.16
CA THR A 110 -7.58 3.03 15.12
C THR A 110 -7.56 2.51 13.68
N CYS A 111 -6.46 1.89 13.28
CA CYS A 111 -6.26 1.46 11.89
C CYS A 111 -5.57 0.11 11.77
N LEU A 112 -5.75 -0.52 10.62
CA LEU A 112 -5.04 -1.73 10.22
C LEU A 112 -4.74 -1.72 8.72
N VAL A 113 -3.73 -2.49 8.31
CA VAL A 113 -3.39 -2.70 6.91
C VAL A 113 -3.87 -4.09 6.49
N ARG A 114 -4.46 -4.17 5.30
CA ARG A 114 -4.94 -5.43 4.71
C ARG A 114 -4.59 -5.51 3.23
N PRO A 115 -4.51 -6.71 2.63
CA PRO A 115 -4.19 -6.85 1.22
C PRO A 115 -5.31 -6.32 0.32
N PHE A 116 -4.92 -5.85 -0.86
CA PHE A 116 -5.85 -5.58 -1.95
C PHE A 116 -6.10 -6.87 -2.72
N LYS A 117 -7.31 -7.43 -2.60
CA LYS A 117 -7.65 -8.76 -3.15
C LYS A 117 -7.73 -8.82 -4.68
N LEU A 118 -7.87 -7.68 -5.36
CA LEU A 118 -7.96 -7.62 -6.82
C LEU A 118 -6.57 -7.38 -7.42
N LYS A 119 -6.33 -7.89 -8.63
CA LYS A 119 -5.10 -7.59 -9.35
C LYS A 119 -5.15 -6.14 -9.83
N HIS A 120 -4.25 -5.31 -9.33
CA HIS A 120 -4.05 -3.95 -9.82
C HIS A 120 -2.55 -3.70 -9.96
N GLU A 121 -2.17 -2.95 -10.99
CA GLU A 121 -0.76 -2.72 -11.33
C GLU A 121 -0.02 -2.00 -10.21
N HIS A 122 -0.68 -1.01 -9.60
CA HIS A 122 -0.04 -0.14 -8.61
C HIS A 122 -0.59 -0.25 -7.19
N ILE A 123 -1.67 -0.98 -6.92
CA ILE A 123 -2.29 -1.05 -5.59
C ILE A 123 -1.96 -2.41 -4.97
N ARG A 124 -1.38 -2.39 -3.78
CA ARG A 124 -0.97 -3.62 -3.06
C ARG A 124 -1.76 -3.82 -1.78
N TYR A 125 -1.96 -2.75 -1.03
CA TYR A 125 -2.59 -2.81 0.29
C TYR A 125 -3.67 -1.74 0.44
N ILE A 126 -4.50 -1.91 1.45
CA ILE A 126 -5.49 -0.93 1.89
C ILE A 126 -5.24 -0.64 3.37
N LEU A 127 -5.12 0.64 3.70
CA LEU A 127 -5.18 1.14 5.06
C LEU A 127 -6.66 1.36 5.43
N SER A 128 -7.17 0.58 6.39
CA SER A 128 -8.52 0.72 6.92
C SER A 128 -8.47 1.44 8.26
N ILE A 129 -9.25 2.51 8.41
CA ILE A 129 -9.18 3.44 9.55
C ILE A 129 -10.58 3.64 10.12
N ARG A 130 -10.70 3.55 11.45
CA ARG A 130 -11.89 3.94 12.19
C ARG A 130 -11.96 5.46 12.30
N ALA A 131 -13.10 6.02 11.93
CA ALA A 131 -13.45 7.40 12.21
C ALA A 131 -14.80 7.48 12.95
N CYS A 132 -15.17 8.67 13.41
CA CYS A 132 -16.44 8.87 14.09
C CYS A 132 -17.61 8.50 13.15
N GLY A 133 -18.40 7.49 13.52
CA GLY A 133 -19.56 7.03 12.76
C GLY A 133 -19.26 6.42 11.38
N THR A 134 -17.99 6.21 11.00
CA THR A 134 -17.64 5.71 9.67
C THR A 134 -16.25 5.06 9.64
N TYR A 135 -15.91 4.45 8.50
CA TYR A 135 -14.59 3.93 8.20
C TYR A 135 -14.03 4.58 6.93
N PHE A 136 -12.72 4.79 6.89
CA PHE A 136 -11.99 5.16 5.68
C PHE A 136 -11.15 3.98 5.20
N HIS A 137 -11.15 3.74 3.90
CA HIS A 137 -10.34 2.71 3.26
C HIS A 137 -9.49 3.36 2.18
N LEU A 138 -8.22 3.57 2.49
CA LEU A 138 -7.30 4.29 1.62
C LEU A 138 -6.36 3.31 0.94
N PHE A 139 -6.22 3.41 -0.37
CA PHE A 139 -5.29 2.58 -1.13
C PHE A 139 -3.86 2.95 -0.76
N ILE A 140 -3.02 1.95 -0.50
CA ILE A 140 -1.57 2.11 -0.50
C ILE A 140 -1.10 1.68 -1.89
N ARG A 141 -0.67 2.67 -2.66
CA ARG A 141 -0.30 2.50 -4.06
C ARG A 141 1.15 2.86 -4.30
N HIS A 142 1.75 2.28 -5.32
CA HIS A 142 3.00 2.76 -5.88
C HIS A 142 2.79 4.18 -6.47
N ALA A 143 3.70 5.08 -6.13
CA ALA A 143 3.67 6.48 -6.51
C ALA A 143 4.79 6.76 -7.52
N GLY A 144 4.47 6.58 -8.80
CA GLY A 144 5.42 6.78 -9.90
C GLY A 144 6.36 5.59 -10.12
N HIS A 145 7.46 5.82 -10.83
CA HIS A 145 8.40 4.80 -11.29
C HIS A 145 9.57 4.55 -10.32
N ASN A 146 9.69 5.34 -9.26
CA ASN A 146 10.82 5.28 -8.31
C ASN A 146 10.61 4.26 -7.18
N GLY A 147 9.56 3.42 -7.26
CA GLY A 147 9.26 2.39 -6.27
C GLY A 147 8.71 2.93 -4.94
N MET A 148 8.42 4.22 -4.83
CA MET A 148 7.85 4.81 -3.62
C MET A 148 6.36 4.51 -3.50
N TYR A 149 5.80 4.69 -2.31
CA TYR A 149 4.39 4.51 -1.99
C TYR A 149 3.72 5.83 -1.64
N ALA A 150 2.43 5.95 -1.95
CA ALA A 150 1.56 7.04 -1.52
C ALA A 150 0.21 6.49 -1.04
N LEU A 151 -0.51 7.35 -0.31
CA LEU A 151 -1.77 7.00 0.33
C LEU A 151 -2.97 7.68 -0.36
N GLY A 152 -3.96 6.86 -0.73
CA GLY A 152 -5.18 7.28 -1.41
C GLY A 152 -5.01 7.47 -2.91
N LEU A 153 -5.89 8.28 -3.49
CA LEU A 153 -5.83 8.66 -4.91
C LEU A 153 -4.65 9.59 -5.18
N GLU A 154 -4.24 9.65 -6.45
CA GLU A 154 -3.18 10.56 -6.88
C GLU A 154 -3.59 12.03 -6.69
N LYS A 155 -2.72 12.79 -6.01
CA LYS A 155 -2.91 14.20 -5.72
C LYS A 155 -1.56 14.92 -5.71
N GLN A 156 -1.57 16.21 -6.01
CA GLN A 156 -0.39 17.07 -5.91
C GLN A 156 -0.68 18.26 -4.99
N PRO A 157 0.18 18.54 -3.99
CA PRO A 157 1.32 17.73 -3.54
C PRO A 157 0.86 16.48 -2.76
N GLU A 158 1.64 15.40 -2.83
CA GLU A 158 1.44 14.23 -1.98
C GLU A 158 2.73 13.78 -1.30
N LYS A 159 2.56 13.17 -0.12
CA LYS A 159 3.66 12.58 0.63
C LYS A 159 3.99 11.21 0.03
N ARG A 160 5.27 10.99 -0.24
CA ARG A 160 5.81 9.73 -0.77
C ARG A 160 6.66 9.05 0.29
N PHE A 161 6.57 7.73 0.35
CA PHE A 161 7.18 6.89 1.38
C PHE A 161 7.98 5.78 0.72
N LYS A 162 9.07 5.34 1.35
CA LYS A 162 9.87 4.25 0.80
C LYS A 162 9.16 2.92 1.01
N PHE A 163 8.50 2.76 2.16
CA PHE A 163 7.80 1.54 2.51
C PHE A 163 6.35 1.81 2.97
N PRO A 164 5.42 0.84 2.81
CA PRO A 164 4.05 0.96 3.33
C PRO A 164 4.01 1.17 4.85
N THR A 165 4.97 0.58 5.57
CA THR A 165 5.13 0.69 7.02
C THR A 165 5.40 2.14 7.45
N ASP A 166 6.20 2.87 6.67
CA ASP A 166 6.50 4.29 6.91
C ASP A 166 5.25 5.17 6.84
N ILE A 167 4.26 4.82 6.01
CA ILE A 167 2.99 5.55 5.95
C ILE A 167 2.31 5.52 7.32
N VAL A 168 2.20 4.32 7.90
CA VAL A 168 1.56 4.12 9.19
C VAL A 168 2.34 4.88 10.26
N ARG A 169 3.66 4.67 10.36
CA ARG A 169 4.54 5.32 11.34
C ARG A 169 4.49 6.84 11.24
N TYR A 170 4.48 7.39 10.04
CA TYR A 170 4.41 8.82 9.83
C TYR A 170 3.10 9.40 10.38
N TYR A 171 1.95 8.81 10.02
CA TYR A 171 0.66 9.32 10.45
C TYR A 171 0.26 8.93 11.88
N GLN A 172 1.07 8.15 12.60
CA GLN A 172 0.97 8.07 14.06
C GLN A 172 1.31 9.40 14.72
N LEU A 173 2.25 10.15 14.14
CA LEU A 173 2.72 11.43 14.68
C LEU A 173 2.07 12.64 13.97
N HIS A 174 1.65 12.46 12.71
CA HIS A 174 1.11 13.53 11.88
C HIS A 174 -0.38 13.34 11.62
N ALA A 175 -1.14 14.43 11.61
CA ALA A 175 -2.56 14.36 11.27
C ALA A 175 -2.76 13.95 9.82
N LEU A 176 -3.53 12.88 9.61
CA LEU A 176 -4.04 12.44 8.32
C LEU A 176 -5.41 13.09 8.08
N GLU A 177 -5.53 13.82 6.98
CA GLU A 177 -6.81 14.36 6.52
C GLU A 177 -7.52 13.33 5.63
N CYS A 178 -8.69 12.88 6.08
CA CYS A 178 -9.56 11.97 5.37
C CYS A 178 -10.83 12.72 4.94
N THR A 179 -11.09 12.74 3.64
CA THR A 179 -12.21 13.49 3.06
C THR A 179 -13.18 12.53 2.39
N ARG A 180 -14.47 12.75 2.63
CA ARG A 180 -15.62 12.15 1.92
C ARG A 180 -16.55 13.28 1.48
N ALA A 181 -17.44 13.03 0.53
CA ALA A 181 -18.32 14.04 -0.09
C ALA A 181 -18.95 15.06 0.88
N THR A 182 -19.28 14.65 2.11
CA THR A 182 -19.95 15.49 3.11
C THR A 182 -19.14 15.75 4.38
N MET A 183 -17.92 15.20 4.51
CA MET A 183 -17.13 15.37 5.73
C MET A 183 -15.63 15.36 5.48
N THR A 184 -14.92 16.14 6.29
CA THR A 184 -13.45 16.07 6.41
C THR A 184 -13.11 15.79 7.86
N VAL A 185 -12.27 14.77 8.10
CA VAL A 185 -11.81 14.39 9.44
C VAL A 185 -10.29 14.40 9.45
N LYS A 186 -9.72 15.01 10.48
CA LYS A 186 -8.27 14.94 10.77
C LYS A 186 -8.06 14.03 11.96
N LEU A 187 -7.23 13.02 11.80
CA LEU A 187 -6.92 12.04 12.84
C LEU A 187 -5.46 11.62 12.78
N GLN A 188 -4.91 11.19 13.90
CA GLN A 188 -3.66 10.43 13.93
C GLN A 188 -3.99 8.94 13.89
N LEU A 189 -3.08 8.16 13.32
CA LEU A 189 -3.23 6.71 13.24
C LEU A 189 -2.84 6.04 14.55
N ILE A 190 -3.65 5.07 14.94
CA ILE A 190 -3.40 4.20 16.10
C ILE A 190 -3.41 2.76 15.56
N PRO A 191 -2.25 2.17 15.23
CA PRO A 191 -2.19 0.84 14.67
C PRO A 191 -2.77 -0.17 15.63
N LEU A 192 -3.74 -0.97 15.15
CA LEU A 192 -4.34 -2.04 15.92
C LEU A 192 -3.27 -3.10 16.21
N GLN A 193 -3.05 -3.38 17.50
CA GLN A 193 -2.09 -4.38 17.92
C GLN A 193 -2.80 -5.73 18.12
N LEU A 194 -2.05 -6.82 17.97
CA LEU A 194 -2.59 -8.16 18.21
C LEU A 194 -3.09 -8.34 19.65
N SER A 195 -2.46 -7.67 20.62
CA SER A 195 -2.88 -7.63 22.03
C SER A 195 -4.27 -7.07 22.24
N ASP A 196 -4.72 -6.16 21.37
CA ASP A 196 -6.02 -5.49 21.51
C ASP A 196 -7.19 -6.42 21.20
N LEU A 197 -6.92 -7.57 20.58
CA LEU A 197 -7.90 -8.59 20.21
C LEU A 197 -8.10 -9.66 21.29
N ALA A 198 -7.27 -9.67 22.33
CA ALA A 198 -7.46 -10.59 23.45
C ALA A 198 -8.80 -10.26 24.16
N PRO A 199 -9.59 -11.28 24.55
CA PRO A 199 -10.73 -11.08 25.42
C PRO A 199 -10.26 -10.34 26.68
N LYS A 200 -10.92 -9.24 27.03
CA LYS A 200 -10.78 -8.67 28.36
C LYS A 200 -11.49 -9.59 29.33
N ASP A 201 -10.79 -10.62 29.79
CA ASP A 201 -11.24 -11.45 30.90
C ASP A 201 -11.29 -10.56 32.15
N GLY A 202 -12.47 -10.03 32.49
CA GLY A 202 -12.69 -9.35 33.76
C GLY A 202 -13.46 -8.04 33.71
N GLU A 203 -14.73 -8.08 33.32
CA GLU A 203 -15.70 -7.04 33.71
C GLU A 203 -17.05 -7.70 34.03
N LEU A 204 -17.02 -8.48 35.11
CA LEU A 204 -18.18 -8.92 35.88
C LEU A 204 -17.84 -8.67 37.34
N SER A 205 -18.15 -7.47 37.82
CA SER A 205 -18.34 -7.12 39.24
C SER A 205 -19.17 -5.86 39.34
#